data_AF-A0A2V8Q576-F1
#
_entry.id   AF-A0A2V8Q576-F1
#
_cell.length_a   1.000
_cell.length_b   1.000
_cell.length_c   1.000
_cell.angle_alpha   90.00
_cell.angle_beta   90.00
_cell.angle_gamma   90.00
#
_symmetry.space_group_name_H-M   'P 1'
#
loop_
_entity.id
_entity.type
_entity.pdbx_description
1 polymer ?
#
loop_
_entity_poly.entity_id
_entity_poly.type
_entity_poly.pdbx_seq_one_letter_code
_entity_poly.pdbx_strand_id
1 'polypeptide(L)'
;MKALILLISLLAVVPCARAQQIGLIANTDGRKTISLDGQWQTIIDPYETGYYDYRYQPSADGYFKDAKPKTKSDLIEYDFDTSESLKVPGDWNTQQERLLFYEGTIWYKKAFDYQRKPNTRLFVYFGAANYLADVYLNGEKLGRHEGGFTPFNFEITNLVRDAGNFLIVKVDNKRRRDAVPTLITDWWNYGGLTRQVKLVETPSTFVQDYFVQLQKGSRERISGWVKLNGNKLNQRVTVRIPEARISKSFTTDANGLAQITFDAALTLWSPDNPKLYDVLIEGETDQVQDQIGFRTIETRGTEILLNGRPIFLRGVCIHEEAPFRGGRAYSREDALTLLTWAKELGVNFVRLAHYPHNEFMLREADRLGIMVWSEIPVYWTILWENPAPLENAQNQLREMITRDKNRAAVIVWSMANETPLSNARLSFLKKLIEHARSLDHSRLISAAMERHYLNDTTTQMIDDPLG
;
A
#
# COMPACT_ATOMS: atom_id res chain seq x y z
N MET A 1 30.73 59.94 21.76
CA MET A 1 29.65 59.47 22.65
C MET A 1 28.31 59.61 21.92
N LYS A 2 27.77 58.49 21.42
CA LYS A 2 26.34 58.22 21.17
C LYS A 2 26.27 56.80 20.62
N ALA A 3 25.90 55.86 21.48
CA ALA A 3 25.72 54.45 21.14
C ALA A 3 24.37 54.27 20.43
N LEU A 4 24.37 53.57 19.30
CA LEU A 4 23.17 53.17 18.57
C LEU A 4 22.85 51.73 18.98
N ILE A 5 21.78 51.55 19.76
CA ILE A 5 21.24 50.23 20.13
C ILE A 5 20.34 49.79 18.98
N LEU A 6 20.75 48.77 18.24
CA LEU A 6 19.94 48.12 17.21
C LEU A 6 19.14 47.00 17.87
N LEU A 7 17.83 47.20 18.01
CA LEU A 7 16.89 46.20 18.51
C LEU A 7 16.70 45.10 17.45
N ILE A 8 17.23 43.90 17.69
CA ILE A 8 16.93 42.72 16.87
C ILE A 8 15.62 42.13 17.37
N SER A 9 14.55 42.31 16.60
CA SER A 9 13.27 41.63 16.81
C SER A 9 13.42 40.14 16.45
N LEU A 10 13.49 39.26 17.45
CA LEU A 10 13.31 37.82 17.25
C LEU A 10 11.85 37.57 16.83
N LEU A 11 11.63 37.34 15.54
CA LEU A 11 10.42 36.70 15.04
C LEU A 11 10.45 35.23 15.49
N ALA A 12 9.67 34.92 16.52
CA ALA A 12 9.39 33.55 16.92
C ALA A 12 8.62 32.87 15.78
N VAL A 13 9.30 32.00 15.03
CA VAL A 13 8.68 31.10 14.07
C VAL A 13 7.89 30.08 14.89
N VAL A 14 6.57 30.27 14.99
CA VAL A 14 5.67 29.25 15.51
C VAL A 14 5.69 28.10 14.50
N PRO A 15 6.10 26.88 14.86
CA PRO A 15 6.05 25.75 13.95
C PRO A 15 4.58 25.46 13.63
N CYS A 16 4.15 25.77 12.40
CA CYS A 16 2.86 25.35 11.90
C CYS A 16 2.86 23.82 11.92
N ALA A 17 1.96 23.21 12.70
CA ALA A 17 1.86 21.77 12.87
C ALA A 17 1.45 21.13 11.53
N ARG A 18 2.44 20.81 10.68
CA ARG A 18 2.22 20.05 9.45
C ARG A 18 1.97 18.59 9.81
N ALA A 19 1.06 17.95 9.09
CA ALA A 19 0.95 16.50 9.12
C ALA A 19 2.29 15.89 8.69
N GLN A 20 2.75 14.89 9.43
CA GLN A 20 3.97 14.17 9.10
C GLN A 20 3.59 12.89 8.36
N GLN A 21 4.15 12.70 7.16
CA GLN A 21 4.16 11.39 6.53
C GLN A 21 5.05 10.48 7.38
N ILE A 22 4.44 9.53 8.07
CA ILE A 22 5.14 8.51 8.84
C ILE A 22 5.20 7.22 8.03
N GLY A 23 6.10 6.31 8.41
CA GLY A 23 6.11 4.95 7.85
C GLY A 23 4.72 4.28 7.93
N LEU A 24 4.43 3.41 6.95
CA LEU A 24 3.15 2.71 6.86
C LEU A 24 2.82 1.97 8.16
N ILE A 25 1.59 2.12 8.64
CA ILE A 25 1.11 1.36 9.80
C ILE A 25 0.79 -0.06 9.36
N ALA A 26 1.51 -1.04 9.89
CA ALA A 26 1.27 -2.45 9.57
C ALA A 26 -0.01 -2.98 10.23
N ASN A 27 -0.65 -3.93 9.55
CA ASN A 27 -1.80 -4.71 10.04
C ASN A 27 -2.87 -3.83 10.68
N THR A 28 -3.45 -2.94 9.89
CA THR A 28 -4.48 -2.02 10.38
C THR A 28 -5.77 -2.73 10.80
N ASP A 29 -6.03 -3.95 10.30
CA ASP A 29 -7.17 -4.77 10.71
C ASP A 29 -7.00 -5.35 12.12
N GLY A 30 -5.75 -5.51 12.60
CA GLY A 30 -5.44 -5.86 13.98
C GLY A 30 -5.50 -4.68 14.95
N ARG A 31 -6.08 -3.54 14.53
CA ARG A 31 -6.13 -2.30 15.32
C ARG A 31 -7.56 -1.78 15.45
N LYS A 32 -7.71 -0.83 16.35
CA LYS A 32 -8.95 -0.05 16.45
C LYS A 32 -9.06 0.91 15.27
N THR A 33 -10.08 0.67 14.44
CA THR A 33 -10.32 1.46 13.23
C THR A 33 -11.75 1.97 13.18
N ILE A 34 -11.95 3.08 12.46
CA ILE A 34 -13.25 3.65 12.15
C ILE A 34 -13.29 3.82 10.64
N SER A 35 -14.19 3.12 9.95
CA SER A 35 -14.31 3.26 8.50
C SER A 35 -14.82 4.65 8.12
N LEU A 36 -14.22 5.24 7.09
CA LEU A 36 -14.72 6.43 6.40
C LEU A 36 -15.37 6.08 5.06
N ASP A 37 -15.52 4.79 4.74
CA ASP A 37 -16.18 4.29 3.53
C ASP A 37 -17.64 4.77 3.45
N GLY A 38 -18.28 4.51 2.32
CA GLY A 38 -19.65 4.89 2.00
C GLY A 38 -19.70 5.87 0.83
N GLN A 39 -20.74 6.70 0.79
CA GLN A 39 -20.88 7.75 -0.22
C GLN A 39 -20.06 8.97 0.19
N TRP A 40 -19.26 9.49 -0.75
CA TRP A 40 -18.49 10.72 -0.61
C TRP A 40 -18.98 11.71 -1.65
N GLN A 41 -19.15 12.98 -1.29
CA GLN A 41 -19.48 14.04 -2.24
C GLN A 41 -18.32 14.25 -3.20
N THR A 42 -18.62 14.48 -4.48
CA THR A 42 -17.62 14.54 -5.54
C THR A 42 -17.80 15.69 -6.49
N ILE A 43 -16.70 16.17 -7.06
CA ILE A 43 -16.68 17.16 -8.14
C ILE A 43 -15.72 16.64 -9.23
N ILE A 44 -16.24 16.46 -10.44
CA ILE A 44 -15.45 16.09 -11.62
C ILE A 44 -14.81 17.37 -12.17
N ASP A 45 -13.48 17.43 -12.22
CA ASP A 45 -12.72 18.66 -12.49
C ASP A 45 -11.64 18.42 -13.57
N PRO A 46 -12.04 18.24 -14.85
CA PRO A 46 -11.13 17.86 -15.94
C PRO A 46 -10.04 18.92 -16.22
N TYR A 47 -10.31 20.19 -15.90
CA TYR A 47 -9.38 21.30 -16.11
C TYR A 47 -8.61 21.69 -14.85
N GLU A 48 -8.81 20.95 -13.75
CA GLU A 48 -8.15 21.20 -12.46
C GLU A 48 -8.36 22.62 -11.93
N THR A 49 -9.52 23.22 -12.22
CA THR A 49 -9.93 24.56 -11.76
C THR A 49 -10.08 24.64 -10.24
N GLY A 50 -10.32 23.50 -9.59
CA GLY A 50 -10.31 23.40 -8.14
C GLY A 50 -8.91 23.47 -7.52
N TYR A 51 -7.85 23.38 -8.34
CA TYR A 51 -6.46 23.47 -7.87
C TYR A 51 -5.72 24.67 -8.45
N TYR A 52 -5.87 24.95 -9.75
CA TYR A 52 -5.18 26.03 -10.45
C TYR A 52 -6.10 27.23 -10.72
N ASP A 53 -5.54 28.42 -10.65
CA ASP A 53 -6.18 29.64 -11.15
C ASP A 53 -6.11 29.72 -12.69
N TYR A 54 -6.73 30.76 -13.26
CA TYR A 54 -6.74 31.00 -14.71
C TYR A 54 -5.36 31.30 -15.33
N ARG A 55 -4.32 31.50 -14.50
CA ARG A 55 -2.91 31.67 -14.90
C ARG A 55 -2.10 30.39 -14.66
N TYR A 56 -2.77 29.28 -14.37
CA TYR A 56 -2.17 27.98 -14.11
C TYR A 56 -1.22 27.99 -12.90
N GLN A 57 -1.54 28.80 -11.88
CA GLN A 57 -0.85 28.80 -10.58
C GLN A 57 -1.71 28.11 -9.52
N PRO A 58 -1.12 27.37 -8.57
CA PRO A 58 -1.89 26.79 -7.47
C PRO A 58 -2.65 27.88 -6.70
N SER A 59 -3.97 27.72 -6.61
CA SER A 59 -4.85 28.63 -5.88
C SER A 59 -4.77 28.37 -4.38
N ALA A 60 -4.72 29.44 -3.58
CA ALA A 60 -4.84 29.35 -2.12
C ALA A 60 -6.27 28.99 -1.67
N ASP A 61 -7.25 29.27 -2.53
CA ASP A 61 -8.69 29.13 -2.28
C ASP A 61 -9.32 27.98 -3.09
N GLY A 62 -8.51 26.97 -3.44
CA GLY A 62 -8.97 25.80 -4.18
C GLY A 62 -10.03 24.98 -3.44
N TYR A 63 -10.57 23.96 -4.12
CA TYR A 63 -11.68 23.14 -3.61
C TYR A 63 -11.37 22.45 -2.28
N PHE A 64 -10.09 22.20 -1.99
CA PHE A 64 -9.63 21.67 -0.71
C PHE A 64 -10.00 22.53 0.51
N LYS A 65 -10.40 23.79 0.32
CA LYS A 65 -10.86 24.67 1.42
C LYS A 65 -12.30 24.40 1.85
N ASP A 66 -13.13 23.73 1.04
CA ASP A 66 -14.57 23.57 1.28
C ASP A 66 -15.26 24.90 1.63
N ALA A 67 -14.87 25.96 0.94
CA ALA A 67 -15.36 27.31 1.20
C ALA A 67 -16.87 27.39 0.94
N LYS A 68 -17.60 28.04 1.84
CA LYS A 68 -19.03 28.33 1.69
C LYS A 68 -19.25 29.84 1.54
N PRO A 69 -20.17 30.27 0.67
CA PRO A 69 -20.55 31.69 0.59
C PRO A 69 -21.18 32.10 1.93
N LYS A 70 -20.67 33.17 2.55
CA LYS A 70 -21.25 33.78 3.76
C LYS A 70 -22.40 34.70 3.41
N THR A 71 -22.33 35.32 2.23
CA THR A 71 -23.36 36.17 1.66
C THR A 71 -23.67 35.77 0.22
N LYS A 72 -24.84 36.18 -0.30
CA LYS A 72 -25.21 35.92 -1.71
C LYS A 72 -24.30 36.64 -2.72
N SER A 73 -23.51 37.61 -2.28
CA SER A 73 -22.53 38.32 -3.12
C SER A 73 -21.15 37.66 -3.14
N ASP A 74 -20.90 36.67 -2.28
CA ASP A 74 -19.63 35.95 -2.28
C ASP A 74 -19.57 35.02 -3.50
N LEU A 75 -18.56 35.20 -4.35
CA LEU A 75 -18.37 34.34 -5.51
C LEU A 75 -17.62 33.06 -5.08
N ILE A 76 -18.33 31.94 -5.08
CA ILE A 76 -17.77 30.59 -4.89
C ILE A 76 -18.36 29.70 -6.00
N GLU A 77 -17.50 29.12 -6.82
CA GLU A 77 -17.91 28.39 -8.04
C GLU A 77 -18.10 26.87 -7.83
N TYR A 78 -18.09 26.42 -6.58
CA TYR A 78 -18.25 25.01 -6.23
C TYR A 78 -19.04 24.84 -4.93
N ASP A 79 -19.73 23.71 -4.79
CA ASP A 79 -20.33 23.30 -3.53
C ASP A 79 -20.40 21.77 -3.45
N PHE A 80 -19.60 21.18 -2.56
CA PHE A 80 -19.67 19.73 -2.31
C PHE A 80 -21.00 19.31 -1.68
N ASP A 81 -21.67 20.14 -0.88
CA ASP A 81 -22.83 19.69 -0.10
C ASP A 81 -24.03 19.39 -1.00
N THR A 82 -24.08 20.02 -2.17
CA THR A 82 -25.09 19.79 -3.20
C THR A 82 -24.57 18.98 -4.39
N SER A 83 -23.31 18.51 -4.35
CA SER A 83 -22.73 17.76 -5.45
C SER A 83 -23.13 16.28 -5.41
N GLU A 84 -22.97 15.60 -6.55
CA GLU A 84 -23.20 14.17 -6.63
C GLU A 84 -22.19 13.39 -5.79
N SER A 85 -22.53 12.15 -5.40
CA SER A 85 -21.64 11.28 -4.65
C SER A 85 -21.16 10.07 -5.43
N LEU A 86 -19.96 9.60 -5.10
CA LEU A 86 -19.45 8.29 -5.51
C LEU A 86 -19.21 7.42 -4.27
N LYS A 87 -19.37 6.12 -4.47
CA LYS A 87 -19.05 5.08 -3.48
C LYS A 87 -17.53 4.99 -3.32
N VAL A 88 -17.10 4.97 -2.07
CA VAL A 88 -15.75 4.67 -1.61
C VAL A 88 -15.84 3.49 -0.63
N PRO A 89 -15.06 2.41 -0.79
CA PRO A 89 -14.14 2.16 -1.89
C PRO A 89 -14.86 1.86 -3.22
N GLY A 90 -14.18 2.18 -4.32
CA GLY A 90 -14.61 1.84 -5.67
C GLY A 90 -13.84 2.60 -6.73
N ASP A 91 -13.78 2.05 -7.94
CA ASP A 91 -13.44 2.81 -9.12
C ASP A 91 -14.60 3.74 -9.51
N TRP A 92 -14.31 4.89 -10.10
CA TRP A 92 -15.36 5.80 -10.56
C TRP A 92 -16.01 5.33 -11.88
N ASN A 93 -15.29 4.51 -12.66
CA ASN A 93 -15.62 4.20 -14.05
C ASN A 93 -16.91 3.39 -14.18
N THR A 94 -17.14 2.46 -13.26
CA THR A 94 -18.33 1.61 -13.27
C THR A 94 -19.52 2.18 -12.51
N GLN A 95 -19.37 3.34 -11.86
CA GLN A 95 -20.43 3.94 -11.04
C GLN A 95 -21.36 4.85 -11.84
N GLN A 96 -20.85 5.50 -12.89
CA GLN A 96 -21.61 6.39 -13.75
C GLN A 96 -21.13 6.24 -15.19
N GLU A 97 -22.06 6.16 -16.15
CA GLU A 97 -21.73 5.95 -17.58
C GLU A 97 -20.77 7.02 -18.13
N ARG A 98 -20.96 8.28 -17.75
CA ARG A 98 -20.09 9.41 -18.15
C ARG A 98 -18.64 9.28 -17.64
N LEU A 99 -18.40 8.43 -16.65
CA LEU A 99 -17.08 8.22 -16.03
C LEU A 99 -16.34 7.02 -16.60
N LEU A 100 -16.97 6.21 -17.45
CA LEU A 100 -16.40 4.98 -17.99
C LEU A 100 -14.99 5.21 -18.55
N PHE A 101 -14.85 6.19 -19.44
CA PHE A 101 -13.59 6.58 -20.08
C PHE A 101 -12.92 7.80 -19.44
N TYR A 102 -13.39 8.25 -18.28
CA TYR A 102 -12.88 9.48 -17.68
C TYR A 102 -11.44 9.29 -17.19
N GLU A 103 -10.54 10.08 -17.77
CA GLU A 103 -9.17 10.26 -17.33
C GLU A 103 -8.96 11.72 -16.94
N GLY A 104 -8.72 11.99 -15.66
CA GLY A 104 -8.71 13.36 -15.14
C GLY A 104 -8.76 13.42 -13.63
N THR A 105 -9.12 14.59 -13.09
CA THR A 105 -9.23 14.82 -11.65
C THR A 105 -10.68 14.69 -11.18
N ILE A 106 -10.91 13.88 -10.15
CA ILE A 106 -12.13 13.94 -9.34
C ILE A 106 -11.75 14.27 -7.90
N TRP A 107 -12.44 15.27 -7.34
CA TRP A 107 -12.35 15.61 -5.94
C TRP A 107 -13.38 14.82 -5.13
N TYR A 108 -12.96 14.32 -3.97
CA TYR A 108 -13.81 13.59 -3.02
C TYR A 108 -13.83 14.35 -1.70
N LYS A 109 -15.01 14.50 -1.08
CA LYS A 109 -15.19 15.06 0.27
C LYS A 109 -15.91 14.05 1.16
N LYS A 110 -15.41 13.92 2.40
CA LYS A 110 -16.09 13.23 3.50
C LYS A 110 -16.10 14.09 4.75
N ALA A 111 -17.28 14.40 5.26
CA ALA A 111 -17.43 14.96 6.60
C ALA A 111 -17.40 13.84 7.66
N PHE A 112 -16.80 14.12 8.82
CA PHE A 112 -16.81 13.20 9.95
C PHE A 112 -16.59 13.93 11.29
N ASP A 113 -17.14 13.36 12.35
CA ASP A 113 -16.88 13.76 13.72
C ASP A 113 -15.97 12.73 14.39
N TYR A 114 -15.14 13.18 15.33
CA TYR A 114 -14.22 12.31 16.04
C TYR A 114 -13.97 12.86 17.44
N GLN A 115 -14.44 12.17 18.46
CA GLN A 115 -14.18 12.56 19.85
C GLN A 115 -12.72 12.31 20.20
N ARG A 116 -11.93 13.38 20.39
CA ARG A 116 -10.52 13.24 20.75
C ARG A 116 -10.36 12.60 22.12
N LYS A 117 -9.38 11.72 22.22
CA LYS A 117 -9.07 10.97 23.44
C LYS A 117 -7.67 11.35 23.92
N PRO A 118 -7.47 11.51 25.24
CA PRO A 118 -6.12 11.74 25.77
C PRO A 118 -5.21 10.56 25.42
N ASN A 119 -3.91 10.83 25.27
CA ASN A 119 -2.87 9.83 25.01
C ASN A 119 -3.12 8.94 23.77
N THR A 120 -3.90 9.44 22.81
CA THR A 120 -4.26 8.74 21.57
C THR A 120 -3.73 9.53 20.38
N ARG A 121 -3.17 8.84 19.40
CA ARG A 121 -2.82 9.36 18.09
C ARG A 121 -3.83 8.86 17.06
N LEU A 122 -4.07 9.67 16.04
CA LEU A 122 -5.04 9.37 15.00
C LEU A 122 -4.40 9.50 13.63
N PHE A 123 -4.62 8.52 12.78
CA PHE A 123 -4.14 8.49 11.41
C PHE A 123 -5.30 8.29 10.46
N VAL A 124 -5.24 8.91 9.29
CA VAL A 124 -6.06 8.52 8.14
C VAL A 124 -5.25 7.56 7.27
N TYR A 125 -5.83 6.42 6.94
CA TYR A 125 -5.22 5.36 6.14
C TYR A 125 -6.04 5.13 4.87
N PHE A 126 -5.35 5.07 3.74
CA PHE A 126 -5.91 4.78 2.42
C PHE A 126 -5.36 3.45 1.94
N GLY A 127 -6.23 2.51 1.57
CA GLY A 127 -5.80 1.22 1.02
C GLY A 127 -5.17 1.31 -0.37
N ALA A 128 -5.65 2.27 -1.19
CA ALA A 128 -5.14 2.64 -2.50
C ALA A 128 -5.94 3.84 -3.06
N ALA A 129 -5.30 4.67 -3.88
CA ALA A 129 -5.95 5.71 -4.67
C ALA A 129 -5.28 5.76 -6.05
N ASN A 130 -6.02 5.52 -7.13
CA ASN A 130 -5.44 5.51 -8.48
C ASN A 130 -5.69 6.82 -9.22
N TYR A 131 -4.67 7.58 -9.64
CA TYR A 131 -3.22 7.31 -9.60
C TYR A 131 -2.44 8.21 -8.64
N LEU A 132 -2.74 9.51 -8.66
CA LEU A 132 -2.15 10.55 -7.82
C LEU A 132 -3.20 11.07 -6.83
N ALA A 133 -2.88 11.08 -5.55
CA ALA A 133 -3.78 11.57 -4.51
C ALA A 133 -3.14 12.73 -3.73
N ASP A 134 -3.73 13.92 -3.79
CA ASP A 134 -3.44 15.02 -2.86
C ASP A 134 -4.51 15.04 -1.76
N VAL A 135 -4.09 14.93 -0.50
CA VAL A 135 -5.00 14.76 0.66
C VAL A 135 -4.98 16.00 1.55
N TYR A 136 -6.17 16.42 1.97
CA TYR A 136 -6.39 17.60 2.79
C TYR A 136 -7.35 17.31 3.93
N LEU A 137 -7.06 17.81 5.13
CA LEU A 137 -7.97 17.78 6.28
C LEU A 137 -8.25 19.21 6.72
N ASN A 138 -9.53 19.58 6.83
CA ASN A 138 -9.93 20.88 7.34
C ASN A 138 -9.28 22.07 6.59
N GLY A 139 -9.03 21.92 5.28
CA GLY A 139 -8.38 22.93 4.45
C GLY A 139 -6.85 22.89 4.43
N GLU A 140 -6.22 22.01 5.22
CA GLU A 140 -4.78 21.87 5.34
C GLU A 140 -4.26 20.65 4.59
N LYS A 141 -3.20 20.82 3.79
CA LYS A 141 -2.61 19.72 3.02
C LYS A 141 -1.88 18.75 3.94
N LEU A 142 -2.29 17.48 3.92
CA LEU A 142 -1.61 16.41 4.64
C LEU A 142 -0.40 15.88 3.88
N GLY A 143 -0.54 15.74 2.56
CA GLY A 143 0.52 15.22 1.70
C GLY A 143 0.01 14.78 0.34
N ARG A 144 0.86 14.02 -0.36
CA ARG A 144 0.62 13.45 -1.68
C ARG A 144 1.09 12.01 -1.73
N HIS A 145 0.35 11.15 -2.43
CA HIS A 145 0.77 9.79 -2.76
C HIS A 145 0.65 9.55 -4.26
N GLU A 146 1.60 8.80 -4.81
CA GLU A 146 1.64 8.37 -6.21
C GLU A 146 1.84 6.86 -6.27
N GLY A 147 0.98 6.18 -7.03
CA GLY A 147 0.96 4.73 -7.17
C GLY A 147 -0.43 4.16 -6.86
N GLY A 148 -1.11 3.65 -7.89
CA GLY A 148 -2.54 3.34 -7.79
C GLY A 148 -2.95 2.13 -6.96
N PHE A 149 -1.99 1.39 -6.39
CA PHE A 149 -2.21 0.03 -5.88
C PHE A 149 -1.58 -0.23 -4.51
N THR A 150 -0.96 0.77 -3.91
CA THR A 150 -0.26 0.63 -2.62
C THR A 150 -0.86 1.57 -1.58
N PRO A 151 -0.84 1.17 -0.29
CA PRO A 151 -1.46 1.98 0.76
C PRO A 151 -0.55 3.11 1.25
N PHE A 152 -1.16 4.11 1.88
CA PHE A 152 -0.47 5.22 2.52
C PHE A 152 -1.29 5.78 3.69
N ASN A 153 -0.63 6.49 4.60
CA ASN A 153 -1.31 7.11 5.75
C ASN A 153 -0.68 8.44 6.17
N PHE A 154 -1.49 9.28 6.82
CA PHE A 154 -1.06 10.55 7.40
C PHE A 154 -1.50 10.65 8.85
N GLU A 155 -0.62 11.17 9.71
CA GLU A 155 -1.02 11.51 11.07
C GLU A 155 -1.86 12.79 11.09
N ILE A 156 -3.00 12.74 11.76
CA ILE A 156 -3.95 13.84 11.87
C ILE A 156 -4.25 14.22 13.33
N THR A 157 -3.51 13.64 14.30
CA THR A 157 -3.68 13.85 15.75
C THR A 157 -3.86 15.33 16.14
N ASN A 158 -3.01 16.21 15.59
CA ASN A 158 -3.01 17.64 15.94
C ASN A 158 -3.92 18.50 15.05
N LEU A 159 -4.54 17.91 14.02
CA LEU A 159 -5.35 18.61 13.01
C LEU A 159 -6.84 18.29 13.12
N VAL A 160 -7.17 17.12 13.68
CA VAL A 160 -8.55 16.69 13.90
C VAL A 160 -9.21 17.50 15.02
N ARG A 161 -10.49 17.81 14.83
CA ARG A 161 -11.38 18.51 15.77
C ARG A 161 -12.39 17.51 16.32
N ASP A 162 -13.07 17.87 17.41
CA ASP A 162 -14.08 16.98 17.99
C ASP A 162 -15.30 16.77 17.07
N ALA A 163 -15.66 17.82 16.32
CA ALA A 163 -16.73 17.79 15.34
C ALA A 163 -16.43 18.71 14.14
N GLY A 164 -17.16 18.50 13.05
CA GLY A 164 -17.10 19.32 11.85
C GLY A 164 -15.79 19.17 11.08
N ASN A 165 -15.20 17.98 11.07
CA ASN A 165 -14.05 17.72 10.22
C ASN A 165 -14.51 17.40 8.79
N PHE A 166 -13.69 17.77 7.82
CA PHE A 166 -13.84 17.32 6.44
C PHE A 166 -12.49 16.88 5.88
N LEU A 167 -12.49 15.70 5.26
CA LEU A 167 -11.38 15.15 4.51
C LEU A 167 -11.67 15.36 3.02
N ILE A 168 -10.76 16.02 2.32
CA ILE A 168 -10.81 16.20 0.87
C ILE A 168 -9.64 15.49 0.22
N VAL A 169 -9.93 14.75 -0.85
CA VAL A 169 -8.93 14.08 -1.67
C VAL A 169 -9.11 14.46 -3.12
N LYS A 170 -8.08 15.05 -3.73
CA LYS A 170 -7.98 15.23 -5.17
C LYS A 170 -7.35 13.97 -5.74
N VAL A 171 -8.10 13.19 -6.51
CA VAL A 171 -7.59 11.97 -7.17
C VAL A 171 -7.51 12.21 -8.67
N ASP A 172 -6.33 11.94 -9.26
CA ASP A 172 -6.10 12.07 -10.70
C ASP A 172 -5.53 10.77 -11.28
N ASN A 173 -6.14 10.23 -12.34
CA ASN A 173 -5.68 9.01 -13.01
C ASN A 173 -5.10 9.27 -14.41
N LYS A 174 -4.76 10.52 -14.77
CA LYS A 174 -4.17 10.81 -16.08
C LYS A 174 -2.90 9.99 -16.25
N ARG A 175 -2.81 9.27 -17.38
CA ARG A 175 -1.62 8.51 -17.74
C ARG A 175 -0.46 9.45 -18.02
N ARG A 176 0.73 9.10 -17.53
CA ARG A 176 1.96 9.88 -17.78
C ARG A 176 3.08 8.97 -18.27
N ARG A 177 3.98 9.53 -19.08
CA ARG A 177 5.10 8.76 -19.64
C ARG A 177 6.10 8.32 -18.56
N ASP A 178 6.26 9.13 -17.53
CA ASP A 178 7.17 8.93 -16.40
C ASP A 178 6.51 8.26 -15.19
N ALA A 179 5.25 7.83 -15.31
CA ALA A 179 4.55 7.06 -14.28
C ALA A 179 4.89 5.56 -14.36
N VAL A 180 4.57 4.84 -13.29
CA VAL A 180 4.59 3.38 -13.18
C VAL A 180 3.19 2.93 -12.73
N PRO A 181 2.34 2.36 -13.61
CA PRO A 181 2.57 2.08 -15.04
C PRO A 181 2.62 3.34 -15.94
N THR A 182 3.03 3.17 -17.19
CA THR A 182 3.18 4.24 -18.19
C THR A 182 1.88 4.47 -19.01
N LEU A 183 1.99 5.06 -20.21
CA LEU A 183 0.88 5.46 -21.09
C LEU A 183 -0.02 4.32 -21.61
N ILE A 184 0.48 3.08 -21.62
CA ILE A 184 -0.22 1.96 -22.25
C ILE A 184 -0.09 0.70 -21.38
N THR A 185 -1.23 0.04 -21.16
CA THR A 185 -1.42 -1.16 -20.34
C THR A 185 -2.57 -1.99 -20.93
N ASP A 186 -2.59 -3.30 -20.70
CA ASP A 186 -3.69 -4.18 -21.12
C ASP A 186 -4.78 -4.38 -20.05
N TRP A 187 -5.09 -3.31 -19.32
CA TRP A 187 -6.17 -3.30 -18.35
C TRP A 187 -6.79 -1.91 -18.27
N TRP A 188 -8.01 -1.84 -17.74
CA TRP A 188 -8.74 -0.59 -17.63
C TRP A 188 -8.11 0.39 -16.63
N ASN A 189 -8.03 1.67 -17.00
CA ASN A 189 -7.51 2.73 -16.12
C ASN A 189 -8.56 3.16 -15.06
N TYR A 190 -8.87 2.25 -14.14
CA TYR A 190 -9.83 2.47 -13.07
C TYR A 190 -9.34 3.52 -12.07
N GLY A 191 -9.90 4.74 -12.11
CA GLY A 191 -9.53 5.84 -11.22
C GLY A 191 -10.34 5.88 -9.93
N GLY A 192 -9.83 6.57 -8.90
CA GLY A 192 -10.58 6.88 -7.68
C GLY A 192 -9.97 6.32 -6.40
N LEU A 193 -10.73 6.42 -5.30
CA LEU A 193 -10.41 5.81 -4.01
C LEU A 193 -10.83 4.34 -4.04
N THR A 194 -9.97 3.50 -4.64
CA THR A 194 -10.32 2.13 -5.05
C THR A 194 -10.31 1.11 -3.90
N ARG A 195 -9.78 1.46 -2.74
CA ARG A 195 -9.78 0.62 -1.52
C ARG A 195 -10.13 1.45 -0.29
N GLN A 196 -10.35 0.74 0.81
CA GLN A 196 -10.92 1.29 2.04
C GLN A 196 -10.18 2.53 2.53
N VAL A 197 -10.94 3.48 3.05
CA VAL A 197 -10.44 4.64 3.79
C VAL A 197 -10.87 4.50 5.24
N LYS A 198 -9.94 4.57 6.17
CA LYS A 198 -10.23 4.39 7.60
C LYS A 198 -9.38 5.29 8.47
N LEU A 199 -9.94 5.67 9.61
CA LEU A 199 -9.20 6.21 10.73
C LEU A 199 -8.59 5.06 11.53
N VAL A 200 -7.34 5.23 11.97
CA VAL A 200 -6.62 4.27 12.82
C VAL A 200 -6.28 4.95 14.14
N GLU A 201 -6.83 4.46 15.24
CA GLU A 201 -6.48 4.91 16.60
C GLU A 201 -5.28 4.13 17.12
N THR A 202 -4.28 4.84 17.67
CA THR A 202 -3.17 4.20 18.38
C THR A 202 -2.88 4.91 19.71
N PRO A 203 -2.25 4.25 20.68
CA PRO A 203 -1.64 4.93 21.82
C PRO A 203 -0.51 5.89 21.37
N SER A 204 -0.06 6.77 22.28
CA SER A 204 1.05 7.71 22.02
C SER A 204 2.33 7.04 21.54
N THR A 205 2.67 5.87 22.10
CA THR A 205 3.66 4.95 21.55
C THR A 205 2.99 3.64 21.15
N PHE A 206 3.20 3.24 19.90
CA PHE A 206 2.56 2.08 19.31
C PHE A 206 3.55 1.23 18.52
N VAL A 207 3.21 -0.04 18.30
CA VAL A 207 3.91 -0.92 17.37
C VAL A 207 3.57 -0.44 15.96
N GLN A 208 4.49 0.22 15.27
CA GLN A 208 4.25 0.74 13.92
C GLN A 208 4.32 -0.37 12.88
N ASP A 209 5.36 -1.20 12.98
CA ASP A 209 5.65 -2.25 12.00
C ASP A 209 6.39 -3.43 12.66
N TYR A 210 6.33 -4.60 12.04
CA TYR A 210 7.00 -5.81 12.50
C TYR A 210 7.18 -6.83 11.36
N PHE A 211 8.22 -7.63 11.47
CA PHE A 211 8.47 -8.79 10.62
C PHE A 211 8.70 -10.02 11.50
N VAL A 212 7.92 -11.07 11.28
CA VAL A 212 8.01 -12.34 12.02
C VAL A 212 7.84 -13.49 11.03
N GLN A 213 8.97 -14.07 10.61
CA GLN A 213 9.00 -15.21 9.69
C GLN A 213 10.13 -16.17 10.06
N LEU A 214 10.17 -17.33 9.40
CA LEU A 214 11.32 -18.23 9.53
C LEU A 214 12.57 -17.60 8.94
N GLN A 215 13.70 -17.80 9.61
CA GLN A 215 15.00 -17.48 9.06
C GLN A 215 15.23 -18.29 7.78
N LYS A 216 15.76 -17.64 6.73
CA LYS A 216 16.10 -18.31 5.47
C LYS A 216 16.98 -19.54 5.73
N GLY A 217 16.58 -20.68 5.16
CA GLY A 217 17.28 -21.97 5.31
C GLY A 217 16.98 -22.71 6.62
N SER A 218 16.19 -22.14 7.54
CA SER A 218 15.78 -22.80 8.78
C SER A 218 14.28 -23.09 8.81
N ARG A 219 13.90 -24.24 9.37
CA ARG A 219 12.50 -24.61 9.64
C ARG A 219 12.12 -24.47 11.12
N GLU A 220 13.08 -24.14 11.97
CA GLU A 220 12.96 -24.20 13.43
C GLU A 220 13.37 -22.89 14.10
N ARG A 221 13.79 -21.88 13.33
CA ARG A 221 14.24 -20.60 13.86
C ARG A 221 13.46 -19.45 13.24
N ILE A 222 12.80 -18.67 14.09
CA ILE A 222 12.20 -17.40 13.71
C ILE A 222 13.28 -16.31 13.70
N SER A 223 13.16 -15.41 12.74
CA SER A 223 13.94 -14.16 12.66
C SER A 223 13.04 -13.01 12.20
N GLY A 224 13.33 -11.82 12.68
CA GLY A 224 12.76 -10.59 12.17
C GLY A 224 12.95 -9.43 13.12
N TRP A 225 11.95 -8.55 13.23
CA TRP A 225 12.07 -7.35 14.03
C TRP A 225 10.71 -6.75 14.42
N VAL A 226 10.72 -5.88 15.43
CA VAL A 226 9.58 -5.04 15.85
C VAL A 226 10.04 -3.59 15.86
N LYS A 227 9.22 -2.69 15.30
CA LYS A 227 9.47 -1.25 15.22
C LYS A 227 8.36 -0.48 15.92
N LEU A 228 8.73 0.30 16.92
CA LEU A 228 7.84 1.22 17.63
C LEU A 228 7.91 2.63 17.05
N ASN A 229 6.84 3.39 17.27
CA ASN A 229 6.75 4.82 16.96
C ASN A 229 6.05 5.55 18.10
N GLY A 230 6.62 6.66 18.56
CA GLY A 230 6.06 7.48 19.64
C GLY A 230 7.14 8.08 20.54
N ASN A 231 6.78 8.45 21.77
CA ASN A 231 7.66 9.12 22.73
C ASN A 231 8.49 8.17 23.61
N LYS A 232 8.02 6.94 23.86
CA LYS A 232 8.73 5.92 24.64
C LYS A 232 9.30 4.82 23.75
N LEU A 233 10.38 5.11 23.02
CA LEU A 233 10.91 4.18 22.01
C LEU A 233 11.74 3.04 22.60
N ASN A 234 12.50 3.25 23.66
CA ASN A 234 13.26 2.20 24.35
C ASN A 234 12.39 1.58 25.45
N GLN A 235 11.86 0.39 25.18
CA GLN A 235 10.98 -0.34 26.09
C GLN A 235 11.02 -1.85 25.81
N ARG A 236 10.42 -2.64 26.71
CA ARG A 236 10.25 -4.07 26.47
C ARG A 236 9.17 -4.31 25.43
N VAL A 237 9.45 -5.20 24.48
CA VAL A 237 8.46 -5.77 23.55
C VAL A 237 8.42 -7.28 23.71
N THR A 238 7.25 -7.89 23.62
CA THR A 238 7.08 -9.34 23.72
C THR A 238 6.37 -9.88 22.49
N VAL A 239 6.93 -10.94 21.90
CA VAL A 239 6.32 -11.72 20.83
C VAL A 239 5.75 -13.00 21.45
N ARG A 240 4.44 -13.21 21.30
CA ARG A 240 3.75 -14.40 21.78
C ARG A 240 3.11 -15.17 20.64
N ILE A 241 3.22 -16.49 20.71
CA ILE A 241 2.50 -17.44 19.85
C ILE A 241 1.82 -18.44 20.80
N PRO A 242 0.59 -18.16 21.30
CA PRO A 242 -0.01 -18.91 22.40
C PRO A 242 -0.16 -20.40 22.11
N GLU A 243 -0.61 -20.76 20.90
CA GLU A 243 -0.79 -22.16 20.50
C GLU A 243 0.52 -22.96 20.55
N ALA A 244 1.65 -22.31 20.21
CA ALA A 244 2.98 -22.91 20.28
C ALA A 244 3.64 -22.78 21.66
N ARG A 245 2.95 -22.19 22.65
CA ARG A 245 3.46 -21.88 24.01
C ARG A 245 4.74 -21.04 23.98
N ILE A 246 4.86 -20.14 22.99
CA ILE A 246 6.01 -19.25 22.84
C ILE A 246 5.69 -17.89 23.45
N SER A 247 6.61 -17.39 24.27
CA SER A 247 6.62 -16.01 24.77
C SER A 247 8.07 -15.56 24.88
N LYS A 248 8.49 -14.62 24.03
CA LYS A 248 9.87 -14.13 23.96
C LYS A 248 9.88 -12.61 24.06
N SER A 249 10.64 -12.08 25.01
CA SER A 249 10.76 -10.63 25.22
C SER A 249 12.10 -10.11 24.71
N PHE A 250 12.06 -8.91 24.16
CA PHE A 250 13.18 -8.17 23.62
C PHE A 250 13.11 -6.73 24.12
N THR A 251 14.18 -5.97 23.96
CA THR A 251 14.23 -4.54 24.27
C THR A 251 14.51 -3.78 22.99
N THR A 252 13.72 -2.75 22.72
CA THR A 252 13.95 -1.86 21.58
C THR A 252 15.07 -0.87 21.85
N ASP A 253 15.80 -0.49 20.81
CA ASP A 253 16.84 0.54 20.88
C ASP A 253 16.25 1.96 21.01
N ALA A 254 17.12 2.98 21.00
CA ALA A 254 16.71 4.39 21.04
C ALA A 254 15.84 4.80 19.83
N ASN A 255 15.90 4.06 18.73
CA ASN A 255 15.08 4.28 17.55
C ASN A 255 13.78 3.47 17.60
N GLY A 256 13.53 2.70 18.66
CA GLY A 256 12.34 1.86 18.78
C GLY A 256 12.41 0.55 18.00
N LEU A 257 13.59 0.11 17.57
CA LEU A 257 13.78 -1.14 16.84
C LEU A 257 14.29 -2.25 17.77
N ALA A 258 13.65 -3.41 17.73
CA ALA A 258 14.15 -4.64 18.34
C ALA A 258 14.32 -5.71 17.25
N GLN A 259 15.52 -6.26 17.11
CA GLN A 259 15.73 -7.47 16.32
C GLN A 259 15.26 -8.67 17.15
N ILE A 260 14.51 -9.58 16.54
CA ILE A 260 13.98 -10.77 17.20
C ILE A 260 14.56 -12.03 16.55
N THR A 261 15.02 -12.96 17.37
CA THR A 261 15.38 -14.30 16.91
C THR A 261 15.20 -15.29 18.05
N PHE A 262 14.63 -16.44 17.75
CA PHE A 262 14.41 -17.52 18.71
C PHE A 262 14.04 -18.81 18.00
N ASP A 263 14.32 -19.93 18.64
CA ASP A 263 13.91 -21.24 18.16
C ASP A 263 12.41 -21.47 18.44
N ALA A 264 11.73 -22.07 17.47
CA ALA A 264 10.31 -22.34 17.46
C ALA A 264 10.02 -23.60 16.65
N ALA A 265 9.47 -24.63 17.29
CA ALA A 265 8.94 -25.80 16.61
C ALA A 265 7.48 -25.52 16.20
N LEU A 266 7.26 -25.24 14.92
CA LEU A 266 5.96 -24.85 14.38
C LEU A 266 5.51 -25.82 13.30
N THR A 267 4.20 -25.98 13.17
CA THR A 267 3.61 -26.61 11.98
C THR A 267 3.73 -25.65 10.81
N LEU A 268 4.40 -26.10 9.75
CA LEU A 268 4.66 -25.26 8.59
C LEU A 268 3.40 -25.12 7.72
N TRP A 269 3.20 -23.91 7.20
CA TRP A 269 2.17 -23.58 6.22
C TRP A 269 2.46 -24.25 4.88
N SER A 270 1.44 -24.82 4.26
CA SER A 270 1.45 -25.30 2.88
C SER A 270 0.05 -25.22 2.26
N PRO A 271 -0.11 -25.40 0.94
CA PRO A 271 -1.42 -25.46 0.32
C PRO A 271 -2.39 -26.49 0.93
N ASP A 272 -1.87 -27.66 1.30
CA ASP A 272 -2.67 -28.75 1.88
C ASP A 272 -2.92 -28.57 3.38
N ASN A 273 -2.09 -27.78 4.06
CA ASN A 273 -2.21 -27.46 5.47
C ASN A 273 -1.89 -25.97 5.69
N PRO A 274 -2.84 -25.06 5.42
CA PRO A 274 -2.62 -23.62 5.48
C PRO A 274 -2.59 -23.11 6.93
N LYS A 275 -1.65 -23.62 7.72
CA LYS A 275 -1.54 -23.31 9.14
C LYS A 275 -1.16 -21.85 9.35
N LEU A 276 -2.04 -21.12 10.02
CA LEU A 276 -1.79 -19.78 10.55
C LEU A 276 -1.78 -19.84 12.08
N TYR A 277 -0.90 -19.06 12.69
CA TYR A 277 -0.85 -18.87 14.12
C TYR A 277 -1.29 -17.46 14.47
N ASP A 278 -2.00 -17.31 15.59
CA ASP A 278 -2.16 -16.01 16.24
C ASP A 278 -0.81 -15.59 16.83
N VAL A 279 -0.26 -14.50 16.29
CA VAL A 279 0.99 -13.89 16.75
C VAL A 279 0.65 -12.54 17.37
N LEU A 280 0.98 -12.38 18.64
CA LEU A 280 0.77 -11.14 19.38
C LEU A 280 2.10 -10.43 19.57
N ILE A 281 2.12 -9.14 19.24
CA ILE A 281 3.24 -8.24 19.49
C ILE A 281 2.79 -7.23 20.54
N GLU A 282 3.39 -7.30 21.72
CA GLU A 282 3.02 -6.50 22.89
C GLU A 282 4.15 -5.52 23.22
N GLY A 283 3.90 -4.22 23.11
CA GLY A 283 4.67 -3.20 23.80
C GLY A 283 4.10 -2.94 25.19
N GLU A 284 4.69 -2.01 25.95
CA GLU A 284 4.16 -1.65 27.27
C GLU A 284 2.83 -0.88 27.18
N THR A 285 2.58 -0.20 26.05
CA THR A 285 1.42 0.67 25.84
C THR A 285 0.53 0.26 24.67
N ASP A 286 0.92 -0.76 23.90
CA ASP A 286 0.22 -1.18 22.67
C ASP A 286 0.29 -2.69 22.49
N GLN A 287 -0.70 -3.23 21.78
CA GLN A 287 -0.75 -4.64 21.42
C GLN A 287 -1.38 -4.79 20.04
N VAL A 288 -0.73 -5.55 19.17
CA VAL A 288 -1.27 -5.92 17.86
C VAL A 288 -1.26 -7.45 17.71
N GLN A 289 -2.37 -8.00 17.22
CA GLN A 289 -2.50 -9.41 16.87
C GLN A 289 -2.56 -9.57 15.36
N ASP A 290 -1.83 -10.55 14.83
CA ASP A 290 -1.85 -10.93 13.42
C ASP A 290 -1.99 -12.44 13.27
N GLN A 291 -2.44 -12.87 12.09
CA GLN A 291 -2.44 -14.27 11.66
C GLN A 291 -1.27 -14.50 10.71
N ILE A 292 -0.31 -15.32 11.13
CA ILE A 292 0.94 -15.51 10.40
C ILE A 292 1.18 -17.00 10.17
N GLY A 293 1.43 -17.37 8.92
CA GLY A 293 1.93 -18.69 8.54
C GLY A 293 3.45 -18.70 8.46
N PHE A 294 4.04 -19.88 8.64
CA PHE A 294 5.50 -20.07 8.63
C PHE A 294 5.87 -21.15 7.62
N ARG A 295 6.73 -20.83 6.66
CA ARG A 295 7.17 -21.76 5.60
C ARG A 295 8.53 -21.38 5.07
N THR A 296 9.27 -22.34 4.54
CA THR A 296 10.49 -22.09 3.76
C THR A 296 10.21 -22.22 2.27
N ILE A 297 10.83 -21.37 1.45
CA ILE A 297 10.81 -21.44 0.00
C ILE A 297 12.24 -21.29 -0.52
N GLU A 298 12.67 -22.20 -1.39
CA GLU A 298 14.00 -22.19 -1.99
C GLU A 298 13.98 -22.77 -3.40
N THR A 299 15.06 -22.56 -4.15
CA THR A 299 15.31 -23.23 -5.43
C THR A 299 16.53 -24.12 -5.33
N ARG A 300 16.52 -25.23 -6.07
CA ARG A 300 17.67 -26.15 -6.20
C ARG A 300 17.74 -26.64 -7.64
N GLY A 301 18.71 -26.12 -8.39
CA GLY A 301 18.71 -26.31 -9.84
C GLY A 301 17.41 -25.79 -10.45
N THR A 302 16.65 -26.67 -11.11
CA THR A 302 15.35 -26.36 -11.72
C THR A 302 14.15 -26.60 -10.81
N GLU A 303 14.36 -27.08 -9.58
CA GLU A 303 13.28 -27.36 -8.63
C GLU A 303 12.95 -26.14 -7.77
N ILE A 304 11.66 -25.94 -7.50
CA ILE A 304 11.16 -25.07 -6.43
C ILE A 304 10.78 -25.97 -5.25
N LEU A 305 11.29 -25.65 -4.06
CA LEU A 305 11.06 -26.44 -2.85
C LEU A 305 10.29 -25.62 -1.82
N LEU A 306 9.13 -26.13 -1.42
CA LEU A 306 8.35 -25.63 -0.29
C LEU A 306 8.60 -26.54 0.91
N ASN A 307 9.05 -25.97 2.03
CA ASN A 307 9.34 -26.72 3.26
C ASN A 307 10.36 -27.88 3.05
N GLY A 308 11.26 -27.71 2.08
CA GLY A 308 12.28 -28.69 1.70
C GLY A 308 11.80 -29.80 0.76
N ARG A 309 10.57 -29.72 0.21
CA ARG A 309 10.02 -30.69 -0.74
C ARG A 309 9.75 -30.04 -2.09
N PRO A 310 10.13 -30.66 -3.22
CA PRO A 310 9.78 -30.17 -4.55
C PRO A 310 8.27 -29.96 -4.69
N ILE A 311 7.87 -28.86 -5.33
CA ILE A 311 6.48 -28.52 -5.58
C ILE A 311 6.30 -28.02 -7.02
N PHE A 312 5.24 -28.48 -7.67
CA PHE A 312 4.80 -27.91 -8.93
C PHE A 312 3.77 -26.80 -8.66
N LEU A 313 3.99 -25.63 -9.24
CA LEU A 313 3.10 -24.47 -9.13
C LEU A 313 1.98 -24.62 -10.18
N ARG A 314 0.86 -25.21 -9.79
CA ARG A 314 -0.36 -25.24 -10.59
C ARG A 314 -1.01 -23.87 -10.45
N GLY A 315 -0.79 -23.00 -11.44
CA GLY A 315 -1.06 -21.58 -11.35
C GLY A 315 -2.16 -21.07 -12.29
N VAL A 316 -2.82 -19.98 -11.88
CA VAL A 316 -3.68 -19.14 -12.74
C VAL A 316 -3.41 -17.66 -12.45
N CYS A 317 -3.59 -16.79 -13.45
CA CYS A 317 -3.48 -15.34 -13.28
C CYS A 317 -4.84 -14.76 -12.86
N ILE A 318 -4.81 -13.73 -11.99
CA ILE A 318 -6.01 -13.02 -11.54
C ILE A 318 -5.72 -11.51 -11.56
N HIS A 319 -6.61 -10.73 -12.18
CA HIS A 319 -6.65 -9.26 -12.03
C HIS A 319 -7.51 -8.86 -10.83
N GLU A 320 -7.29 -7.66 -10.27
CA GLU A 320 -8.08 -7.14 -9.14
C GLU A 320 -9.41 -6.56 -9.63
N GLU A 321 -10.25 -7.41 -10.23
CA GLU A 321 -11.55 -7.04 -10.77
C GLU A 321 -12.66 -7.87 -10.11
N ALA A 322 -13.77 -7.21 -9.77
CA ALA A 322 -14.85 -7.84 -9.02
C ALA A 322 -15.61 -8.82 -9.93
N PRO A 323 -15.88 -10.05 -9.46
CA PRO A 323 -16.39 -11.15 -10.30
C PRO A 323 -17.76 -10.86 -10.92
N PHE A 324 -18.66 -10.17 -10.20
CA PHE A 324 -20.03 -9.91 -10.66
C PHE A 324 -20.35 -8.43 -10.81
N ARG A 325 -19.87 -7.60 -9.87
CA ARG A 325 -20.15 -6.16 -9.86
C ARG A 325 -19.49 -5.42 -11.03
N GLY A 326 -18.44 -6.01 -11.62
CA GLY A 326 -17.51 -5.27 -12.46
C GLY A 326 -16.69 -4.25 -11.64
N GLY A 327 -15.71 -3.64 -12.29
CA GLY A 327 -14.85 -2.65 -11.65
C GLY A 327 -13.86 -3.26 -10.64
N ARG A 328 -13.15 -2.41 -9.90
CA ARG A 328 -12.08 -2.83 -8.98
C ARG A 328 -12.61 -3.69 -7.83
N ALA A 329 -11.96 -4.83 -7.59
CA ALA A 329 -12.20 -5.65 -6.41
C ALA A 329 -11.55 -4.99 -5.16
N TYR A 330 -12.25 -4.99 -4.04
CA TYR A 330 -11.74 -4.37 -2.80
C TYR A 330 -12.21 -5.04 -1.51
N SER A 331 -13.06 -6.06 -1.62
CA SER A 331 -13.75 -6.67 -0.48
C SER A 331 -13.28 -8.09 -0.22
N ARG A 332 -13.57 -8.59 0.99
CA ARG A 332 -13.33 -9.99 1.33
C ARG A 332 -14.17 -10.93 0.49
N GLU A 333 -15.38 -10.51 0.14
CA GLU A 333 -16.34 -11.28 -0.66
C GLU A 333 -15.84 -11.45 -2.11
N ASP A 334 -15.30 -10.38 -2.70
CA ASP A 334 -14.66 -10.43 -4.03
C ASP A 334 -13.48 -11.42 -4.01
N ALA A 335 -12.59 -11.27 -3.01
CA ALA A 335 -11.41 -12.14 -2.85
C ALA A 335 -11.80 -13.61 -2.66
N LEU A 336 -12.74 -13.89 -1.76
CA LEU A 336 -13.19 -15.26 -1.46
C LEU A 336 -13.80 -15.91 -2.69
N THR A 337 -14.60 -15.18 -3.47
CA THR A 337 -15.20 -15.70 -4.70
C THR A 337 -14.13 -16.09 -5.72
N LEU A 338 -13.23 -15.15 -6.05
CA LEU A 338 -12.16 -15.38 -7.03
C LEU A 338 -11.23 -16.52 -6.63
N LEU A 339 -10.83 -16.58 -5.36
CA LEU A 339 -9.92 -17.61 -4.86
C LEU A 339 -10.61 -18.98 -4.69
N THR A 340 -11.92 -19.01 -4.43
CA THR A 340 -12.67 -20.27 -4.39
C THR A 340 -12.77 -20.87 -5.79
N TRP A 341 -13.04 -20.07 -6.83
CA TRP A 341 -13.00 -20.55 -8.22
C TRP A 341 -11.63 -21.08 -8.60
N ALA A 342 -10.57 -20.37 -8.20
CA ALA A 342 -9.20 -20.84 -8.40
C ALA A 342 -8.96 -22.20 -7.70
N LYS A 343 -9.45 -22.36 -6.47
CA LYS A 343 -9.34 -23.63 -5.73
C LYS A 343 -10.14 -24.77 -6.36
N GLU A 344 -11.34 -24.50 -6.85
CA GLU A 344 -12.17 -25.47 -7.60
C GLU A 344 -11.50 -25.91 -8.91
N LEU A 345 -10.73 -25.04 -9.56
CA LEU A 345 -9.89 -25.37 -10.72
C LEU A 345 -8.70 -26.29 -10.35
N GLY A 346 -8.45 -26.54 -9.06
CA GLY A 346 -7.38 -27.43 -8.59
C GLY A 346 -6.00 -26.77 -8.48
N VAL A 347 -5.95 -25.43 -8.50
CA VAL A 347 -4.70 -24.67 -8.42
C VAL A 347 -4.21 -24.60 -6.97
N ASN A 348 -2.88 -24.55 -6.78
CA ASN A 348 -2.24 -24.28 -5.49
C ASN A 348 -1.50 -22.94 -5.49
N PHE A 349 -1.61 -22.18 -6.57
CA PHE A 349 -0.87 -20.96 -6.82
C PHE A 349 -1.70 -19.98 -7.65
N VAL A 350 -1.58 -18.68 -7.36
CA VAL A 350 -2.15 -17.61 -8.19
C VAL A 350 -1.10 -16.54 -8.45
N ARG A 351 -1.10 -16.00 -9.66
CA ARG A 351 -0.38 -14.77 -10.01
C ARG A 351 -1.35 -13.61 -9.91
N LEU A 352 -1.13 -12.72 -8.93
CA LEU A 352 -1.92 -11.51 -8.76
C LEU A 352 -1.31 -10.42 -9.64
N ALA A 353 -1.86 -10.26 -10.84
CA ALA A 353 -1.35 -9.40 -11.89
C ALA A 353 -2.10 -8.04 -11.92
N HIS A 354 -1.49 -6.95 -12.39
CA HIS A 354 -0.05 -6.71 -12.65
C HIS A 354 0.50 -5.73 -11.61
N TYR A 355 -0.01 -5.81 -10.38
CA TYR A 355 0.17 -4.82 -9.34
C TYR A 355 -0.19 -5.44 -7.98
N PRO A 356 0.18 -4.84 -6.84
CA PRO A 356 -0.21 -5.35 -5.53
C PRO A 356 -1.73 -5.30 -5.40
N HIS A 357 -2.41 -6.43 -5.21
CA HIS A 357 -3.86 -6.48 -4.95
C HIS A 357 -4.19 -6.02 -3.51
N ASN A 358 -5.46 -5.86 -3.18
CA ASN A 358 -5.93 -5.52 -1.83
C ASN A 358 -5.53 -6.59 -0.81
N GLU A 359 -5.47 -6.18 0.46
CA GLU A 359 -5.01 -7.05 1.55
C GLU A 359 -5.96 -8.23 1.80
N PHE A 360 -7.26 -8.11 1.49
CA PHE A 360 -8.19 -9.23 1.61
C PHE A 360 -7.81 -10.39 0.69
N MET A 361 -7.40 -10.09 -0.55
CA MET A 361 -6.95 -11.11 -1.51
C MET A 361 -5.79 -11.95 -0.94
N LEU A 362 -4.80 -11.30 -0.33
CA LEU A 362 -3.65 -12.01 0.24
C LEU A 362 -3.99 -12.74 1.55
N ARG A 363 -4.82 -12.16 2.41
CA ARG A 363 -5.25 -12.81 3.66
C ARG A 363 -6.11 -14.04 3.39
N GLU A 364 -7.00 -13.98 2.40
CA GLU A 364 -7.77 -15.15 2.00
C GLU A 364 -6.89 -16.20 1.28
N ALA A 365 -5.89 -15.80 0.49
CA ALA A 365 -4.93 -16.74 -0.08
C ALA A 365 -4.13 -17.50 1.00
N ASP A 366 -3.68 -16.80 2.06
CA ASP A 366 -3.07 -17.38 3.26
C ASP A 366 -3.99 -18.44 3.90
N ARG A 367 -5.27 -18.10 4.11
CA ARG A 367 -6.27 -18.97 4.76
C ARG A 367 -6.66 -20.17 3.91
N LEU A 368 -6.77 -19.98 2.60
CA LEU A 368 -7.22 -21.02 1.67
C LEU A 368 -6.11 -21.99 1.24
N GLY A 369 -4.85 -21.66 1.53
CA GLY A 369 -3.69 -22.47 1.11
C GLY A 369 -3.34 -22.25 -0.35
N ILE A 370 -3.33 -21.01 -0.81
CA ILE A 370 -3.00 -20.66 -2.18
C ILE A 370 -1.72 -19.82 -2.17
N MET A 371 -0.66 -20.32 -2.79
CA MET A 371 0.58 -19.57 -2.94
C MET A 371 0.40 -18.41 -3.92
N VAL A 372 1.18 -17.35 -3.75
CA VAL A 372 1.01 -16.10 -4.48
C VAL A 372 2.32 -15.63 -5.10
N TRP A 373 2.22 -15.22 -6.36
CA TRP A 373 3.13 -14.29 -7.02
C TRP A 373 2.51 -12.90 -6.97
N SER A 374 3.19 -11.98 -6.30
CA SER A 374 2.79 -10.58 -6.16
C SER A 374 3.74 -9.69 -6.95
N GLU A 375 3.21 -8.69 -7.66
CA GLU A 375 3.92 -7.95 -8.70
C GLU A 375 3.71 -6.44 -8.56
N ILE A 376 4.67 -5.63 -9.05
CA ILE A 376 4.52 -4.18 -9.24
C ILE A 376 4.30 -3.86 -10.74
N PRO A 377 3.63 -2.74 -11.09
CA PRO A 377 3.24 -2.44 -12.48
C PRO A 377 4.38 -1.84 -13.31
N VAL A 378 5.60 -2.37 -13.20
CA VAL A 378 6.71 -2.12 -14.14
C VAL A 378 6.43 -2.95 -15.38
N TYR A 379 5.60 -2.39 -16.25
CA TYR A 379 4.91 -3.09 -17.32
C TYR A 379 5.24 -2.46 -18.67
N TRP A 380 5.64 -3.27 -19.65
CA TRP A 380 5.94 -2.84 -21.01
C TRP A 380 6.98 -1.71 -21.10
N THR A 381 6.60 -0.53 -21.60
CA THR A 381 7.48 0.50 -22.15
C THR A 381 7.82 1.61 -21.17
N ILE A 382 8.12 1.25 -19.92
CA ILE A 382 8.56 2.18 -18.87
C ILE A 382 9.77 3.00 -19.36
N LEU A 383 9.85 4.26 -18.92
CA LEU A 383 10.92 5.17 -19.33
C LEU A 383 12.21 4.91 -18.53
N TRP A 384 12.99 3.93 -18.96
CA TRP A 384 14.13 3.37 -18.23
C TRP A 384 15.27 4.35 -17.91
N GLU A 385 15.54 5.31 -18.80
CA GLU A 385 16.62 6.30 -18.61
C GLU A 385 16.23 7.42 -17.64
N ASN A 386 14.94 7.61 -17.37
CA ASN A 386 14.48 8.63 -16.43
C ASN A 386 14.59 8.08 -14.98
N PRO A 387 15.21 8.82 -14.05
CA PRO A 387 15.28 8.40 -12.65
C PRO A 387 13.92 8.32 -11.94
N ALA A 388 12.93 9.13 -12.35
CA ALA A 388 11.63 9.21 -11.65
C ALA A 388 10.84 7.90 -11.66
N PRO A 389 10.67 7.18 -12.79
CA PRO A 389 10.10 5.84 -12.79
C PRO A 389 10.81 4.83 -11.89
N LEU A 390 12.13 4.91 -11.76
CA LEU A 390 12.88 4.00 -10.89
C LEU A 390 12.57 4.28 -9.42
N GLU A 391 12.57 5.55 -9.02
CA GLU A 391 12.22 5.96 -7.65
C GLU A 391 10.79 5.54 -7.31
N ASN A 392 9.85 5.76 -8.22
CA ASN A 392 8.45 5.36 -8.05
C ASN A 392 8.30 3.83 -7.97
N ALA A 393 8.93 3.08 -8.88
CA ALA A 393 8.91 1.61 -8.84
C ALA A 393 9.53 1.05 -7.54
N GLN A 394 10.65 1.62 -7.07
CA GLN A 394 11.24 1.26 -5.78
C GLN A 394 10.31 1.59 -4.61
N ASN A 395 9.59 2.71 -4.67
CA ASN A 395 8.60 3.05 -3.65
C ASN A 395 7.43 2.06 -3.63
N GLN A 396 6.82 1.75 -4.78
CA GLN A 396 5.73 0.78 -4.87
C GLN A 396 6.17 -0.62 -4.41
N LEU A 397 7.39 -1.03 -4.78
CA LEU A 397 8.00 -2.28 -4.32
C LEU A 397 8.16 -2.32 -2.80
N ARG A 398 8.65 -1.22 -2.21
CA ARG A 398 8.79 -1.08 -0.76
C ARG A 398 7.44 -1.15 -0.06
N GLU A 399 6.44 -0.44 -0.56
CA GLU A 399 5.09 -0.42 0.01
C GLU A 399 4.43 -1.80 -0.07
N MET A 400 4.53 -2.51 -1.21
CA MET A 400 4.07 -3.89 -1.37
C MET A 400 4.73 -4.83 -0.35
N ILE A 401 6.07 -4.88 -0.31
CA ILE A 401 6.80 -5.78 0.59
C ILE A 401 6.51 -5.40 2.06
N THR A 402 6.45 -4.10 2.37
CA THR A 402 6.18 -3.63 3.75
C THR A 402 4.81 -4.11 4.23
N ARG A 403 3.78 -4.04 3.39
CA ARG A 403 2.44 -4.52 3.76
C ARG A 403 2.41 -6.05 3.94
N ASP A 404 3.10 -6.78 3.07
CA ASP A 404 2.83 -8.20 2.87
C ASP A 404 3.94 -9.15 3.33
N LYS A 405 5.04 -8.64 3.89
CA LYS A 405 6.19 -9.44 4.35
C LYS A 405 5.85 -10.58 5.32
N ASN A 406 4.74 -10.48 6.06
CA ASN A 406 4.25 -11.52 6.99
C ASN A 406 3.22 -12.50 6.38
N ARG A 407 2.90 -12.39 5.08
CA ARG A 407 1.96 -13.29 4.37
C ARG A 407 2.70 -14.53 3.86
N ALA A 408 2.37 -15.71 4.38
CA ALA A 408 3.08 -16.95 4.05
C ALA A 408 2.86 -17.38 2.60
N ALA A 409 1.64 -17.13 2.10
CA ALA A 409 1.19 -17.38 0.75
C ALA A 409 2.08 -16.75 -0.30
N VAL A 410 2.57 -15.52 -0.07
CA VAL A 410 3.44 -14.87 -1.05
C VAL A 410 4.78 -15.58 -1.07
N ILE A 411 5.14 -16.20 -2.19
CA ILE A 411 6.40 -16.93 -2.37
C ILE A 411 7.31 -16.28 -3.43
N VAL A 412 6.74 -15.44 -4.31
CA VAL A 412 7.45 -14.73 -5.37
C VAL A 412 7.11 -13.24 -5.35
N TRP A 413 8.13 -12.40 -5.36
CA TRP A 413 8.03 -10.98 -5.71
C TRP A 413 8.44 -10.80 -7.17
N SER A 414 7.57 -10.21 -7.99
CA SER A 414 7.89 -9.92 -9.39
C SER A 414 8.19 -8.47 -9.63
N MET A 415 9.30 -8.25 -10.33
CA MET A 415 9.85 -6.92 -10.58
C MET A 415 9.26 -6.27 -11.82
N ALA A 416 8.78 -7.06 -12.79
CA ALA A 416 8.38 -6.56 -14.11
C ALA A 416 7.58 -7.56 -14.94
N ASN A 417 6.93 -7.05 -15.99
CA ASN A 417 6.24 -7.85 -17.00
C ASN A 417 6.50 -7.32 -18.43
N GLU A 418 6.97 -8.20 -19.31
CA GLU A 418 7.07 -8.01 -20.77
C GLU A 418 7.77 -6.70 -21.16
N THR A 419 8.94 -6.48 -20.57
CA THR A 419 9.70 -5.23 -20.73
C THR A 419 10.72 -5.38 -21.86
N PRO A 420 10.71 -4.51 -22.89
CA PRO A 420 11.63 -4.62 -24.01
C PRO A 420 13.11 -4.58 -23.60
N LEU A 421 13.94 -5.37 -24.28
CA LEU A 421 15.36 -5.50 -23.98
C LEU A 421 16.12 -4.20 -24.28
N SER A 422 16.85 -3.70 -23.28
CA SER A 422 17.84 -2.62 -23.41
C SER A 422 18.80 -2.61 -22.23
N ASN A 423 19.96 -1.98 -22.38
CA ASN A 423 20.92 -1.81 -21.28
C ASN A 423 20.34 -0.97 -20.12
N ALA A 424 19.54 0.05 -20.44
CA ALA A 424 18.86 0.88 -19.46
C ALA A 424 17.84 0.06 -18.65
N ARG A 425 17.01 -0.75 -19.34
CA ARG A 425 16.06 -1.68 -18.71
C ARG A 425 16.76 -2.68 -17.80
N LEU A 426 17.87 -3.29 -18.25
CA LEU A 426 18.62 -4.26 -17.44
C LEU A 426 19.17 -3.61 -16.17
N SER A 427 19.75 -2.41 -16.28
CA SER A 427 20.25 -1.64 -15.13
C SER A 427 19.13 -1.29 -14.14
N PHE A 428 17.97 -0.86 -14.65
CA PHE A 428 16.78 -0.57 -13.86
C PHE A 428 16.32 -1.80 -13.06
N LEU A 429 16.14 -2.95 -13.72
CA LEU A 429 15.66 -4.16 -13.04
C LEU A 429 16.68 -4.72 -12.06
N LYS A 430 17.99 -4.64 -12.33
CA LYS A 430 19.02 -5.01 -11.35
C LYS A 430 18.91 -4.20 -10.06
N LYS A 431 18.70 -2.88 -10.17
CA LYS A 431 18.47 -2.00 -9.01
C LYS A 431 17.19 -2.34 -8.25
N LEU A 432 16.12 -2.75 -8.95
CA LEU A 432 14.91 -3.25 -8.30
C LEU A 432 15.15 -4.57 -7.57
N ILE A 433 15.89 -5.52 -8.16
CA ILE A 433 16.24 -6.79 -7.53
C ILE A 433 17.07 -6.55 -6.26
N GLU A 434 18.08 -5.67 -6.33
CA GLU A 434 18.87 -5.27 -5.17
C GLU A 434 18.00 -4.64 -4.07
N HIS A 435 17.06 -3.78 -4.46
CA HIS A 435 16.10 -3.18 -3.52
C HIS A 435 15.15 -4.20 -2.90
N ALA A 436 14.58 -5.11 -3.69
CA ALA A 436 13.72 -6.18 -3.18
C ALA A 436 14.48 -7.05 -2.18
N ARG A 437 15.71 -7.45 -2.53
CA ARG A 437 16.56 -8.27 -1.64
C ARG A 437 16.87 -7.54 -0.34
N SER A 438 17.15 -6.24 -0.35
CA SER A 438 17.44 -5.51 0.89
C SER A 438 16.23 -5.40 1.83
N LEU A 439 15.02 -5.57 1.31
CA LEU A 439 13.78 -5.57 2.09
C LEU A 439 13.34 -6.99 2.52
N ASP A 440 13.55 -7.99 1.67
CA ASP A 440 13.16 -9.38 1.93
C ASP A 440 14.12 -10.38 1.27
N HIS A 441 14.76 -11.20 2.11
CA HIS A 441 15.66 -12.27 1.67
C HIS A 441 15.00 -13.66 1.63
N SER A 442 13.76 -13.78 2.09
CA SER A 442 13.06 -15.06 2.34
C SER A 442 12.28 -15.59 1.14
N ARG A 443 11.91 -14.74 0.17
CA ARG A 443 11.10 -15.09 -1.00
C ARG A 443 11.92 -15.12 -2.29
N LEU A 444 11.36 -15.77 -3.31
CA LEU A 444 11.92 -15.78 -4.66
C LEU A 444 11.67 -14.45 -5.35
N ILE A 445 12.51 -14.11 -6.31
CA ILE A 445 12.35 -12.95 -7.18
C ILE A 445 12.14 -13.45 -8.61
N SER A 446 11.21 -12.83 -9.33
CA SER A 446 10.93 -13.15 -10.72
C SER A 446 10.63 -11.89 -11.54
N ALA A 447 10.44 -12.08 -12.84
CA ALA A 447 9.88 -11.14 -13.79
C ALA A 447 9.27 -11.96 -14.93
N ALA A 448 8.17 -11.50 -15.51
CA ALA A 448 7.64 -12.11 -16.74
C ALA A 448 8.46 -11.61 -17.93
N MET A 449 9.27 -12.50 -18.51
CA MET A 449 10.14 -12.22 -19.66
C MET A 449 9.42 -12.57 -20.97
N GLU A 450 9.85 -11.97 -22.08
CA GLU A 450 9.28 -12.25 -23.39
C GLU A 450 9.96 -13.45 -24.06
N ARG A 451 9.18 -14.14 -24.90
CA ARG A 451 9.68 -15.13 -25.85
C ARG A 451 9.87 -14.45 -27.21
N HIS A 452 10.95 -14.78 -27.89
CA HIS A 452 11.18 -14.36 -29.27
C HIS A 452 11.35 -15.58 -30.17
N TYR A 453 10.91 -15.46 -31.42
CA TYR A 453 11.12 -16.49 -32.43
C TYR A 453 12.55 -16.38 -32.95
N LEU A 454 13.23 -17.52 -33.10
CA LEU A 454 14.45 -17.58 -33.88
C LEU A 454 14.12 -17.40 -35.37
N ASN A 455 15.15 -17.34 -36.21
CA ASN A 455 14.97 -17.17 -37.67
C ASN A 455 14.10 -18.27 -38.31
N ASP A 456 13.88 -19.41 -37.64
CA ASP A 456 12.80 -20.33 -37.95
C ASP A 456 11.55 -19.97 -37.11
N THR A 457 10.40 -19.83 -37.76
CA THR A 457 9.13 -19.43 -37.12
C THR A 457 8.56 -20.46 -36.14
N THR A 458 9.31 -21.54 -35.85
CA THR A 458 8.88 -22.68 -35.05
C THR A 458 9.59 -22.80 -33.69
N THR A 459 10.74 -22.17 -33.53
CA THR A 459 11.55 -22.25 -32.31
C THR A 459 11.40 -20.95 -31.50
N GLN A 460 10.84 -21.06 -30.31
CA GLN A 460 10.75 -19.97 -29.34
C GLN A 460 11.91 -20.06 -28.35
N MET A 461 12.55 -18.93 -28.09
CA MET A 461 13.62 -18.79 -27.10
C MET A 461 13.30 -17.66 -26.14
N ILE A 462 13.70 -17.84 -24.88
CA ILE A 462 13.76 -16.79 -23.87
C ILE A 462 15.25 -16.53 -23.64
N ASP A 463 15.75 -15.43 -24.17
CA ASP A 463 17.15 -14.98 -24.04
C ASP A 463 17.13 -13.56 -23.46
N ASP A 464 16.99 -13.47 -22.15
CA ASP A 464 16.96 -12.21 -21.41
C ASP A 464 18.17 -12.15 -20.46
N PRO A 465 19.05 -11.14 -20.56
CA PRO A 465 20.24 -11.03 -19.72
C PRO A 465 19.94 -10.80 -18.22
N LEU A 466 18.68 -10.69 -17.81
CA LEU A 466 18.26 -10.63 -16.42
C LEU A 466 18.39 -11.97 -15.68
N GLY A 467 18.27 -13.11 -16.36
CA GLY A 467 18.19 -14.43 -15.73
C GLY A 467 18.54 -15.58 -16.64
#